data_AF-A0AAF0UFF7-F1
#
_entry.id   AF-A0AAF0UFF7-F1
#
_cell.length_a   1.000
_cell.length_b   1.000
_cell.length_c   1.000
_cell.angle_alpha   90.00
_cell.angle_beta   90.00
_cell.angle_gamma   90.00
#
_symmetry.space_group_name_H-M   'P 1'
#
loop_
_entity.id
_entity.type
_entity.pdbx_description
1 polymer ?
#
loop_
_entity_poly.entity_id
_entity_poly.type
_entity_poly.pdbx_seq_one_letter_code
_entity_poly.pdbx_strand_id
1 'polypeptide(L)'
;MVAILMANLGRLIPMAISRKSPPKFSSLFSPSSSLTSLSTTGDGDGGTGMKLNHHFLIIHLIPLGVQGITSLPSGIFNLFTPYTILTRYIPTFSLYHIIRGDKYMKHCNELKKEMKKNLMVMVEGLIQDQSDAKLELIDNLQRLGVSYHFKDEIMEVLRSVHNQISSTTTGDNSLYSTALKFRLFRQHGFHISQDILNDFKDEQGNFKQSLCEDTKGLLQLYEASFLSTDSETSTLLESANIFAVSHLKDYMHNLNDTEHQENGTVELVRHALELPLHCKMLRVETRWYIKIYEEIPNVDPLLLEFAKLDFNIVQATHQQDLRNLSRWWKKSLLAEKLPFSRDRIVEAFLWIAGKMFVPQKNEYCRIMLAKVTAMATVIDDMYDVYGTLDELELFTHAVERSVT
;
A
#
# COMPACT_ATOMS: atom_id res chain seq x y z
N MET A 1 19.33 0.11 18.92
CA MET A 1 18.46 0.15 17.72
C MET A 1 19.07 -0.58 16.53
N VAL A 2 20.33 -0.29 16.15
CA VAL A 2 21.08 -1.05 15.12
C VAL A 2 21.28 -2.52 15.54
N ALA A 3 21.65 -2.79 16.80
CA ALA A 3 21.79 -4.16 17.32
C ALA A 3 20.46 -4.97 17.35
N ILE A 4 19.31 -4.30 17.50
CA ILE A 4 17.97 -4.92 17.46
C ILE A 4 17.57 -5.23 16.01
N LEU A 5 18.00 -4.40 15.05
CA LEU A 5 17.82 -4.65 13.63
C LEU A 5 18.63 -5.88 13.17
N MET A 6 19.87 -6.02 13.65
CA MET A 6 20.74 -7.16 13.32
C MET A 6 20.27 -8.47 13.97
N ALA A 7 19.74 -8.42 15.19
CA ALA A 7 19.22 -9.60 15.89
C ALA A 7 17.96 -10.22 15.23
N ASN A 8 17.21 -9.44 14.45
CA ASN A 8 16.01 -9.90 13.76
C ASN A 8 16.26 -10.38 12.32
N LEU A 9 17.38 -10.01 11.71
CA LEU A 9 17.79 -10.51 10.38
C LEU A 9 18.13 -12.01 10.40
N GLY A 10 18.69 -12.51 11.50
CA GLY A 10 19.03 -13.94 11.67
C GLY A 10 17.84 -14.90 11.78
N ARG A 11 16.60 -14.39 11.86
CA ARG A 11 15.37 -15.22 11.95
C ARG A 11 14.57 -15.30 10.64
N LEU A 12 15.03 -14.65 9.57
CA LEU A 12 14.34 -14.59 8.28
C LEU A 12 14.95 -15.47 7.17
N ILE A 13 15.93 -16.32 7.49
CA ILE A 13 16.42 -17.35 6.56
C ILE A 13 15.70 -18.65 6.92
N PRO A 14 14.66 -19.04 6.16
CA PRO A 14 14.93 -19.97 5.07
C PRO A 14 14.08 -19.73 3.80
N MET A 15 14.66 -20.12 2.64
CA MET A 15 14.11 -20.25 1.27
C MET A 15 14.88 -19.34 0.29
N ALA A 16 15.56 -19.80 -0.75
CA ALA A 16 15.54 -21.09 -1.41
C ALA A 16 16.89 -21.38 -2.11
N ILE A 17 17.32 -22.63 -2.00
CA ILE A 17 18.36 -23.25 -2.81
C ILE A 17 17.73 -23.68 -4.14
N SER A 18 18.32 -23.30 -5.28
CA SER A 18 18.23 -24.12 -6.50
C SER A 18 19.44 -23.86 -7.40
N ARG A 19 20.34 -24.85 -7.43
CA ARG A 19 21.51 -24.92 -8.32
C ARG A 19 21.10 -25.63 -9.62
N LYS A 20 21.17 -24.96 -10.78
CA LYS A 20 21.45 -25.60 -12.09
C LYS A 20 22.20 -24.64 -13.02
N SER A 21 23.19 -25.16 -13.73
CA SER A 21 23.99 -24.48 -14.76
C SER A 21 23.26 -24.37 -16.11
N PRO A 22 23.48 -23.31 -16.92
CA PRO A 22 22.79 -23.11 -18.20
C PRO A 22 23.34 -23.98 -19.35
N PRO A 23 22.53 -24.29 -20.39
CA PRO A 23 22.96 -25.08 -21.55
C PRO A 23 23.74 -24.25 -22.60
N LYS A 24 24.49 -24.95 -23.47
CA LYS A 24 25.42 -24.37 -24.47
C LYS A 24 24.72 -23.74 -25.69
N PHE A 25 25.36 -22.70 -26.22
CA PHE A 25 24.90 -21.65 -27.15
C PHE A 25 24.69 -22.05 -28.63
N SER A 26 24.69 -23.33 -29.01
CA SER A 26 24.73 -23.72 -30.44
C SER A 26 23.43 -24.31 -31.02
N SER A 27 22.27 -24.14 -30.37
CA SER A 27 21.00 -24.74 -30.82
C SER A 27 19.90 -23.75 -31.26
N LEU A 28 20.20 -22.45 -31.38
CA LEU A 28 19.15 -21.41 -31.55
C LEU A 28 19.06 -20.75 -32.94
N PHE A 29 19.77 -21.24 -33.96
CA PHE A 29 19.69 -20.64 -35.31
C PHE A 29 19.19 -21.65 -36.36
N SER A 30 17.90 -21.55 -36.69
CA SER A 30 17.32 -21.88 -38.01
C SER A 30 16.15 -20.91 -38.28
N PRO A 31 16.04 -20.27 -39.47
CA PRO A 31 15.11 -19.16 -39.70
C PRO A 31 13.87 -19.52 -40.55
N SER A 32 12.74 -18.84 -40.33
CA SER A 32 11.75 -18.41 -41.36
C SER A 32 10.67 -17.53 -40.69
N SER A 33 10.64 -16.22 -41.01
CA SER A 33 9.66 -15.50 -41.86
C SER A 33 8.24 -15.43 -41.26
N SER A 34 7.52 -14.30 -41.18
CA SER A 34 7.40 -13.12 -42.04
C SER A 34 6.63 -12.00 -41.29
N LEU A 35 6.77 -10.76 -41.75
CA LEU A 35 6.17 -9.52 -41.23
C LEU A 35 5.34 -8.84 -42.33
N THR A 36 4.48 -7.90 -41.92
CA THR A 36 3.69 -6.85 -42.66
C THR A 36 2.18 -7.15 -42.78
N SER A 37 1.28 -6.20 -42.50
CA SER A 37 1.26 -4.78 -42.88
C SER A 37 0.38 -3.87 -41.99
N LEU A 38 0.66 -2.55 -42.07
CA LEU A 38 -0.04 -1.39 -41.49
C LEU A 38 -1.17 -0.89 -42.40
N SER A 39 -2.18 -0.20 -41.84
CA SER A 39 -2.89 0.90 -42.53
C SER A 39 -3.43 1.95 -41.55
N THR A 40 -3.47 3.20 -42.02
CA THR A 40 -3.93 4.45 -41.36
C THR A 40 -4.79 5.24 -42.34
N THR A 41 -5.69 6.11 -41.81
CA THR A 41 -6.36 7.34 -42.36
C THR A 41 -7.78 7.41 -41.74
N GLY A 42 -8.45 8.51 -41.34
CA GLY A 42 -8.37 10.00 -41.37
C GLY A 42 -9.82 10.48 -40.98
N ASP A 43 -10.07 11.48 -40.13
CA ASP A 43 -10.20 12.95 -40.34
C ASP A 43 -11.62 13.51 -39.99
N GLY A 44 -11.69 14.74 -39.46
CA GLY A 44 -12.85 15.69 -39.38
C GLY A 44 -13.76 15.65 -38.13
N ASP A 45 -14.33 16.73 -37.54
CA ASP A 45 -14.24 18.21 -37.59
C ASP A 45 -15.08 18.80 -36.41
N GLY A 46 -14.81 20.03 -35.96
CA GLY A 46 -15.77 21.03 -35.42
C GLY A 46 -16.25 20.97 -33.95
N GLY A 47 -15.91 21.99 -33.13
CA GLY A 47 -16.71 22.35 -31.93
C GLY A 47 -15.98 23.12 -30.82
N THR A 48 -16.09 24.46 -30.82
CA THR A 48 -15.56 25.39 -29.80
C THR A 48 -16.27 25.28 -28.44
N GLY A 49 -15.50 24.96 -27.40
CA GLY A 49 -15.85 25.14 -25.99
C GLY A 49 -14.57 25.25 -25.16
N MET A 50 -14.44 26.28 -24.32
CA MET A 50 -13.28 26.49 -23.46
C MET A 50 -13.05 25.27 -22.55
N LYS A 51 -12.17 24.35 -22.98
CA LYS A 51 -11.61 23.29 -22.12
C LYS A 51 -10.45 23.87 -21.33
N LEU A 52 -10.59 23.92 -20.01
CA LEU A 52 -9.43 24.04 -19.12
C LEU A 52 -8.52 22.82 -19.38
N ASN A 53 -7.40 23.05 -20.05
CA ASN A 53 -6.35 22.06 -20.18
C ASN A 53 -5.69 21.84 -18.80
N HIS A 54 -6.24 20.93 -18.02
CA HIS A 54 -5.55 20.30 -16.91
C HIS A 54 -4.45 19.37 -17.47
N HIS A 55 -3.29 19.93 -17.80
CA HIS A 55 -2.08 19.12 -17.95
C HIS A 55 -1.62 18.66 -16.57
N PHE A 56 -2.18 17.54 -16.12
CA PHE A 56 -1.65 16.72 -15.04
C PHE A 56 -0.39 16.02 -15.55
N LEU A 57 0.75 16.23 -14.87
CA LEU A 57 1.92 15.41 -15.11
C LEU A 57 1.73 14.09 -14.36
N ILE A 58 1.09 13.12 -15.02
CA ILE A 58 0.91 11.76 -14.52
C ILE A 58 2.23 11.01 -14.70
N ILE A 59 2.92 10.71 -13.61
CA ILE A 59 4.03 9.74 -13.65
C ILE A 59 3.41 8.36 -13.42
N HIS A 60 3.31 7.57 -14.50
CA HIS A 60 2.95 6.16 -14.42
C HIS A 60 4.10 5.39 -13.75
N LEU A 61 3.89 4.97 -12.51
CA LEU A 61 4.60 3.81 -11.95
C LEU A 61 3.66 2.62 -12.16
N ILE A 62 3.91 1.86 -13.21
CA ILE A 62 3.21 0.60 -13.49
C ILE A 62 3.62 -0.38 -12.38
N PRO A 63 2.69 -0.96 -11.61
CA PRO A 63 2.96 -2.15 -10.83
C PRO A 63 2.89 -3.34 -11.79
N LEU A 64 4.05 -3.93 -12.13
CA LEU A 64 4.04 -5.21 -12.82
C LEU A 64 3.71 -6.30 -11.80
N GLY A 65 2.47 -6.75 -11.82
CA GLY A 65 2.05 -8.01 -11.22
C GLY A 65 2.83 -9.16 -11.83
N VAL A 66 3.25 -10.08 -10.96
CA VAL A 66 3.96 -11.30 -11.33
C VAL A 66 2.98 -12.25 -11.98
N GLN A 67 3.00 -12.35 -13.32
CA GLN A 67 2.85 -13.61 -14.07
C GLN A 67 3.10 -13.41 -15.57
N GLY A 68 4.21 -14.00 -16.06
CA GLY A 68 4.36 -14.53 -17.42
C GLY A 68 4.23 -13.61 -18.63
N ILE A 69 5.26 -12.84 -18.97
CA ILE A 69 5.56 -12.47 -20.38
C ILE A 69 7.07 -12.58 -20.60
N THR A 70 7.50 -13.67 -21.25
CA THR A 70 8.81 -13.76 -21.87
C THR A 70 8.78 -13.00 -23.20
N SER A 71 9.80 -12.15 -23.40
CA SER A 71 10.16 -11.42 -24.62
C SER A 71 9.39 -10.13 -24.97
N LEU A 72 10.01 -8.99 -24.62
CA LEU A 72 9.90 -7.73 -25.38
C LEU A 72 11.31 -7.31 -25.84
N PRO A 73 11.45 -6.62 -26.99
CA PRO A 73 12.72 -6.44 -27.67
C PRO A 73 13.70 -5.57 -26.88
N SER A 74 14.99 -5.87 -27.05
CA SER A 74 16.17 -5.26 -26.43
C SER A 74 16.40 -3.76 -26.71
N GLY A 75 15.40 -3.05 -27.23
CA GLY A 75 15.39 -1.58 -27.38
C GLY A 75 14.66 -0.81 -26.26
N ILE A 76 13.85 -1.48 -25.43
CA ILE A 76 13.05 -0.82 -24.37
C ILE A 76 13.73 -0.88 -22.99
N PHE A 77 14.73 -1.74 -22.81
CA PHE A 77 15.45 -1.89 -21.52
C PHE A 77 16.28 -0.68 -21.11
N ASN A 78 16.59 0.24 -22.02
CA ASN A 78 17.30 1.48 -21.68
C ASN A 78 16.42 2.57 -21.06
N LEU A 79 15.10 2.39 -20.95
CA LEU A 79 14.20 3.38 -20.32
C LEU A 79 13.92 3.12 -18.84
N PHE A 80 14.30 1.95 -18.33
CA PHE A 80 13.96 1.48 -16.98
C PHE A 80 15.18 1.08 -16.14
N THR A 81 16.37 1.57 -16.48
CA THR A 81 17.46 1.56 -15.49
C THR A 81 17.20 2.66 -14.45
N PRO A 82 17.52 2.44 -13.15
CA PRO A 82 17.44 3.48 -12.12
C PRO A 82 18.15 4.77 -12.56
N TYR A 83 19.23 4.62 -13.33
CA TYR A 83 20.02 5.71 -13.92
C TYR A 83 19.22 6.59 -14.91
N THR A 84 18.29 6.02 -15.68
CA THR A 84 17.44 6.78 -16.62
C THR A 84 16.30 7.56 -15.96
N ILE A 85 15.70 7.02 -14.89
CA ILE A 85 14.68 7.74 -14.10
C ILE A 85 15.31 8.94 -13.39
N LEU A 86 16.55 8.78 -12.90
CA LEU A 86 17.28 9.78 -12.13
C LEU A 86 17.81 10.97 -12.96
N THR A 87 18.13 10.76 -14.24
CA THR A 87 18.74 11.79 -15.09
C THR A 87 17.73 12.65 -15.86
N ARG A 88 16.53 12.13 -16.17
CA ARG A 88 15.53 12.87 -16.97
C ARG A 88 14.54 13.73 -16.19
N TYR A 89 14.18 13.39 -14.95
CA TYR A 89 13.00 13.98 -14.28
C TYR A 89 13.29 15.01 -13.18
N ILE A 90 14.55 15.24 -12.83
CA ILE A 90 14.92 15.86 -11.55
C ILE A 90 15.39 17.33 -11.60
N PRO A 91 16.03 17.89 -12.67
CA PRO A 91 16.72 19.19 -12.52
C PRO A 91 15.85 20.46 -12.54
N THR A 92 14.64 20.47 -13.13
CA THR A 92 13.96 21.74 -13.51
C THR A 92 12.85 22.25 -12.58
N PHE A 93 12.54 21.56 -11.48
CA PHE A 93 11.27 21.76 -10.74
C PHE A 93 11.33 22.67 -9.48
N SER A 94 12.48 23.25 -9.14
CA SER A 94 12.75 23.63 -7.74
C SER A 94 12.05 24.89 -7.20
N LEU A 95 11.88 25.98 -7.98
CA LEU A 95 11.41 27.26 -7.42
C LEU A 95 9.89 27.47 -7.61
N TYR A 96 9.36 27.02 -8.74
CA TYR A 96 7.94 27.09 -9.09
C TYR A 96 7.06 26.22 -8.16
N HIS A 97 7.62 25.12 -7.63
CA HIS A 97 6.93 24.22 -6.71
C HIS A 97 6.88 24.75 -5.26
N ILE A 98 7.80 25.63 -4.84
CA ILE A 98 7.78 26.21 -3.48
C ILE A 98 6.60 27.20 -3.36
N ILE A 99 6.48 28.13 -4.32
CA ILE A 99 5.41 29.15 -4.33
C ILE A 99 4.03 28.51 -4.53
N ARG A 100 3.92 27.48 -5.39
CA ARG A 100 2.66 26.73 -5.57
C ARG A 100 2.39 25.81 -4.35
N GLY A 101 3.45 25.30 -3.73
CA GLY A 101 3.43 24.47 -2.53
C GLY A 101 2.79 25.19 -1.33
N ASP A 102 3.11 26.47 -1.11
CA ASP A 102 2.53 27.25 -0.01
C ASP A 102 1.01 27.43 -0.16
N LYS A 103 0.53 27.70 -1.39
CA LYS A 103 -0.91 27.80 -1.67
C LYS A 103 -1.62 26.46 -1.44
N TYR A 104 -1.06 25.36 -1.93
CA TYR A 104 -1.63 24.03 -1.73
C TYR A 104 -1.58 23.58 -0.27
N MET A 105 -0.51 23.92 0.45
CA MET A 105 -0.40 23.62 1.88
C MET A 105 -1.45 24.40 2.67
N LYS A 106 -1.67 25.68 2.34
CA LYS A 106 -2.72 26.49 2.96
C LYS A 106 -4.11 25.87 2.72
N HIS A 107 -4.43 25.54 1.47
CA HIS A 107 -5.70 24.89 1.12
C HIS A 107 -5.88 23.53 1.81
N CYS A 108 -4.83 22.71 1.85
CA CYS A 108 -4.82 21.44 2.57
C CYS A 108 -5.09 21.62 4.07
N ASN A 109 -4.52 22.66 4.68
CA ASN A 109 -4.76 22.99 6.08
C ASN A 109 -6.19 23.50 6.33
N GLU A 110 -6.81 24.19 5.37
CA GLU A 110 -8.21 24.63 5.44
C GLU A 110 -9.15 23.41 5.38
N LEU A 111 -8.95 22.52 4.41
CA LEU A 111 -9.69 21.25 4.29
C LEU A 111 -9.53 20.38 5.55
N LYS A 112 -8.30 20.28 6.08
CA LYS A 112 -8.02 19.57 7.34
C LYS A 112 -8.85 20.13 8.50
N LYS A 113 -8.94 21.45 8.63
CA LYS A 113 -9.72 22.09 9.72
C LYS A 113 -11.21 21.78 9.59
N GLU A 114 -11.74 21.84 8.37
CA GLU A 114 -13.16 21.53 8.13
C GLU A 114 -13.46 20.05 8.40
N MET A 115 -12.60 19.15 7.95
CA MET A 115 -12.72 17.71 8.25
C MET A 115 -12.66 17.42 9.76
N LYS A 116 -11.74 18.09 10.47
CA LYS A 116 -11.67 18.00 11.94
C LYS A 116 -12.97 18.45 12.60
N LYS A 117 -13.57 19.54 12.13
CA LYS A 117 -14.87 20.02 12.63
C LYS A 117 -15.97 18.99 12.40
N ASN A 118 -16.04 18.39 11.21
CA ASN A 118 -17.01 17.32 10.90
C ASN A 118 -16.85 16.12 11.84
N LEU A 119 -15.61 15.70 12.12
CA LEU A 119 -15.33 14.63 13.08
C LEU A 119 -15.78 14.98 14.50
N MET A 120 -15.56 16.22 14.96
CA MET A 120 -15.99 16.65 16.30
C MET A 120 -17.50 16.67 16.46
N VAL A 121 -18.24 17.10 15.42
CA VAL A 121 -19.72 17.03 15.42
C VAL A 121 -20.20 15.59 15.60
N MET A 122 -19.49 14.60 15.04
CA MET A 122 -19.82 13.19 15.23
C MET A 122 -19.54 12.68 16.66
N VAL A 123 -18.53 13.25 17.35
CA VAL A 123 -18.24 12.91 18.76
C VAL A 123 -19.34 13.45 19.68
N GLU A 124 -19.75 14.71 19.48
CA GLU A 124 -20.70 15.42 20.35
C GLU A 124 -22.15 14.94 20.24
N GLY A 125 -22.52 14.32 19.11
CA GLY A 125 -23.68 13.42 18.98
C GLY A 125 -25.03 13.97 19.44
N LEU A 126 -25.78 14.63 18.54
CA LEU A 126 -27.23 14.85 18.67
C LEU A 126 -28.07 13.59 18.31
N ILE A 127 -27.47 12.49 17.83
CA ILE A 127 -28.20 11.27 17.43
C ILE A 127 -27.38 10.01 17.76
N GLN A 128 -27.95 9.11 18.56
CA GLN A 128 -27.36 7.87 19.08
C GLN A 128 -27.17 6.76 18.00
N ASP A 129 -27.86 6.87 16.87
CA ASP A 129 -28.08 5.80 15.87
C ASP A 129 -27.13 5.80 14.65
N GLN A 130 -25.95 6.41 14.74
CA GLN A 130 -25.01 6.53 13.60
C GLN A 130 -23.64 5.87 13.82
N SER A 131 -23.56 4.78 14.61
CA SER A 131 -22.28 4.10 14.85
C SER A 131 -21.59 3.66 13.56
N ASP A 132 -22.36 3.13 12.61
CA ASP A 132 -21.80 2.54 11.39
C ASP A 132 -21.26 3.63 10.46
N ALA A 133 -21.98 4.74 10.29
CA ALA A 133 -21.51 5.89 9.52
C ALA A 133 -20.20 6.49 10.09
N LYS A 134 -20.05 6.53 11.43
CA LYS A 134 -18.81 6.98 12.08
C LYS A 134 -17.65 6.03 11.77
N LEU A 135 -17.88 4.72 11.85
CA LEU A 135 -16.88 3.70 11.55
C LEU A 135 -16.50 3.70 10.06
N GLU A 136 -17.47 3.85 9.15
CA GLU A 136 -17.24 4.00 7.72
C GLU A 136 -16.39 5.23 7.39
N LEU A 137 -16.66 6.38 8.03
CA LEU A 137 -15.81 7.56 7.85
C LEU A 137 -14.37 7.29 8.31
N ILE A 138 -14.18 6.64 9.45
CA ILE A 138 -12.84 6.28 9.95
C ILE A 138 -12.14 5.35 8.96
N ASP A 139 -12.84 4.35 8.43
CA ASP A 139 -12.29 3.44 7.42
C ASP A 139 -11.87 4.21 6.16
N ASN A 140 -12.72 5.10 5.66
CA ASN A 140 -12.42 5.94 4.51
C ASN A 140 -11.19 6.83 4.77
N LEU A 141 -11.10 7.49 5.92
CA LEU A 141 -9.94 8.30 6.33
C LEU A 141 -8.65 7.47 6.36
N GLN A 142 -8.71 6.24 6.86
CA GLN A 142 -7.56 5.33 6.90
C GLN A 142 -7.14 4.92 5.50
N ARG A 143 -8.06 4.41 4.68
CA ARG A 143 -7.76 3.91 3.32
C ARG A 143 -7.31 5.02 2.38
N LEU A 144 -7.88 6.22 2.52
CA LEU A 144 -7.45 7.45 1.83
C LEU A 144 -6.13 8.02 2.38
N GLY A 145 -5.52 7.39 3.38
CA GLY A 145 -4.17 7.71 3.85
C GLY A 145 -4.04 9.05 4.56
N VAL A 146 -5.15 9.58 5.08
CA VAL A 146 -5.22 10.89 5.75
C VAL A 146 -5.55 10.81 7.25
N SER A 147 -5.88 9.62 7.76
CA SER A 147 -6.17 9.38 9.19
C SER A 147 -5.08 9.86 10.14
N TYR A 148 -3.82 9.91 9.70
CA TYR A 148 -2.69 10.38 10.49
C TYR A 148 -2.81 11.86 10.93
N HIS A 149 -3.67 12.65 10.28
CA HIS A 149 -3.99 14.02 10.66
C HIS A 149 -4.96 14.15 11.82
N PHE A 150 -5.72 13.09 12.11
CA PHE A 150 -6.89 13.10 12.99
C PHE A 150 -6.81 12.01 14.08
N LYS A 151 -5.61 11.66 14.54
CA LYS A 151 -5.42 10.54 15.46
C LYS A 151 -6.22 10.69 16.74
N ASP A 152 -6.22 11.89 17.32
CA ASP A 152 -6.89 12.16 18.59
C ASP A 152 -8.41 12.10 18.41
N GLU A 153 -8.93 12.71 17.34
CA GLU A 153 -10.35 12.71 16.98
C GLU A 153 -10.86 11.30 16.70
N ILE A 154 -10.12 10.50 15.93
CA ILE A 154 -10.49 9.11 15.65
C ILE A 154 -10.54 8.29 16.94
N MET A 155 -9.58 8.47 17.85
CA MET A 155 -9.58 7.78 19.14
C MET A 155 -10.76 8.19 20.03
N GLU A 156 -11.17 9.46 20.00
CA GLU A 156 -12.35 9.94 20.72
C GLU A 156 -13.65 9.36 20.16
N VAL A 157 -13.80 9.35 18.82
CA VAL A 157 -14.96 8.72 18.15
C VAL A 157 -15.04 7.23 18.50
N LEU A 158 -13.92 6.50 18.38
CA LEU A 158 -13.90 5.07 18.69
C LEU A 158 -14.22 4.81 20.16
N ARG A 159 -13.68 5.61 21.10
CA ARG A 159 -14.00 5.47 22.53
C ARG A 159 -15.48 5.70 22.81
N SER A 160 -16.09 6.69 22.14
CA SER A 160 -17.52 6.96 22.24
C SER A 160 -18.35 5.75 21.77
N VAL A 161 -18.04 5.20 20.59
CA VAL A 161 -18.71 4.00 20.05
C VAL A 161 -18.47 2.78 20.96
N HIS A 162 -17.26 2.60 21.48
CA HIS A 162 -16.90 1.47 22.34
C HIS A 162 -17.73 1.44 23.64
N ASN A 163 -17.90 2.60 24.28
CA ASN A 163 -18.69 2.70 25.51
C ASN A 163 -20.17 2.40 25.30
N GLN A 164 -20.69 2.63 24.08
CA GLN A 164 -22.06 2.28 23.73
C GLN A 164 -22.26 0.77 23.60
N ILE A 165 -21.25 0.03 23.11
CA ILE A 165 -21.31 -1.44 22.96
C ILE A 165 -21.60 -2.13 24.29
N SER A 166 -20.99 -1.65 25.40
CA SER A 166 -21.25 -2.19 26.73
C SER A 166 -22.68 -1.95 27.25
N SER A 167 -23.45 -1.06 26.61
CA SER A 167 -24.79 -0.66 27.04
C SER A 167 -25.93 -1.23 26.20
N THR A 168 -25.67 -1.69 24.98
CA THR A 168 -26.67 -2.24 24.06
C THR A 168 -26.66 -3.77 24.08
N THR A 169 -27.82 -4.40 24.26
CA THR A 169 -28.02 -5.83 24.01
C THR A 169 -27.69 -6.14 22.55
N THR A 170 -26.60 -6.88 22.36
CA THR A 170 -26.16 -7.50 21.11
C THR A 170 -27.26 -8.39 20.56
N GLY A 171 -27.96 -7.93 19.51
CA GLY A 171 -29.07 -8.70 18.95
C GLY A 171 -29.38 -8.50 17.47
N ASP A 172 -28.86 -7.47 16.79
CA ASP A 172 -29.26 -7.20 15.40
C ASP A 172 -28.21 -6.45 14.56
N ASN A 173 -26.91 -6.69 14.82
CA ASN A 173 -25.86 -6.08 14.00
C ASN A 173 -25.60 -6.92 12.74
N SER A 174 -25.57 -6.28 11.57
CA SER A 174 -25.17 -6.91 10.31
C SER A 174 -23.73 -7.45 10.37
N LEU A 175 -23.42 -8.45 9.54
CA LEU A 175 -22.06 -9.00 9.42
C LEU A 175 -21.06 -7.90 9.07
N TYR A 176 -21.40 -7.04 8.11
CA TYR A 176 -20.63 -5.86 7.74
C TYR A 176 -20.26 -5.00 8.95
N SER A 177 -21.25 -4.62 9.75
CA SER A 177 -21.06 -3.67 10.85
C SER A 177 -20.24 -4.30 11.98
N THR A 178 -20.50 -5.57 12.30
CA THR A 178 -19.73 -6.28 13.33
C THR A 178 -18.27 -6.51 12.92
N ALA A 179 -18.03 -6.94 11.67
CA ALA A 179 -16.67 -7.17 11.18
C ALA A 179 -15.87 -5.86 11.04
N LEU A 180 -16.48 -4.79 10.52
CA LEU A 180 -15.86 -3.47 10.44
C LEU A 180 -15.48 -2.94 11.82
N LYS A 181 -16.43 -3.03 12.77
CA LYS A 181 -16.25 -2.66 14.17
C LYS A 181 -15.09 -3.42 14.80
N PHE A 182 -15.08 -4.74 14.68
CA PHE A 182 -14.01 -5.60 15.16
C PHE A 182 -12.64 -5.19 14.62
N ARG A 183 -12.53 -5.02 13.30
CA ARG A 183 -11.29 -4.62 12.64
C ARG A 183 -10.79 -3.28 13.14
N LEU A 184 -11.63 -2.24 13.11
CA LEU A 184 -11.23 -0.88 13.49
C LEU A 184 -10.82 -0.82 14.97
N PHE A 185 -11.56 -1.46 15.87
CA PHE A 185 -11.21 -1.47 17.29
C PHE A 185 -9.84 -2.09 17.54
N ARG A 186 -9.55 -3.25 16.94
CA ARG A 186 -8.24 -3.90 17.08
C ARG A 186 -7.11 -3.08 16.49
N GLN A 187 -7.31 -2.49 15.32
CA GLN A 187 -6.31 -1.62 14.68
C GLN A 187 -5.91 -0.42 15.56
N HIS A 188 -6.82 0.02 16.43
CA HIS A 188 -6.61 1.14 17.37
C HIS A 188 -6.32 0.70 18.81
N GLY A 189 -6.08 -0.60 19.04
CA GLY A 189 -5.64 -1.13 20.33
C GLY A 189 -6.75 -1.29 21.37
N PHE A 190 -8.02 -1.21 20.97
CA PHE A 190 -9.13 -1.57 21.84
C PHE A 190 -9.25 -3.09 21.94
N HIS A 191 -9.52 -3.59 23.14
CA HIS A 191 -9.80 -4.99 23.34
C HIS A 191 -11.24 -5.31 22.92
N ILE A 192 -11.40 -6.18 21.93
CA ILE A 192 -12.68 -6.74 21.51
C ILE A 192 -12.51 -8.24 21.29
N SER A 193 -13.36 -9.07 21.92
CA SER A 193 -13.28 -10.52 21.77
C SER A 193 -13.70 -10.93 20.36
N GLN A 194 -13.02 -11.95 19.80
CA GLN A 194 -13.45 -12.62 18.58
C GLN A 194 -14.83 -13.29 18.72
N ASP A 195 -15.29 -13.51 19.96
CA ASP A 195 -16.60 -14.11 20.24
C ASP A 195 -17.78 -13.30 19.72
N ILE A 196 -17.59 -12.01 19.43
CA ILE A 196 -18.60 -11.18 18.76
C ILE A 196 -19.00 -11.73 17.38
N LEU A 197 -18.16 -12.59 16.79
CA LEU A 197 -18.45 -13.26 15.52
C LEU A 197 -19.27 -14.55 15.69
N ASN A 198 -19.46 -15.05 16.92
CA ASN A 198 -20.25 -16.26 17.16
C ASN A 198 -21.73 -16.08 16.80
N ASP A 199 -22.25 -14.84 16.83
CA ASP A 199 -23.63 -14.53 16.43
C ASP A 199 -23.94 -14.91 14.96
N PHE A 200 -22.89 -15.02 14.15
CA PHE A 200 -22.96 -15.39 12.73
C PHE A 200 -22.77 -16.88 12.48
N LYS A 201 -22.72 -17.70 13.56
CA LYS A 201 -22.55 -19.14 13.47
C LYS A 201 -23.86 -19.89 13.70
N ASP A 202 -23.99 -21.04 13.06
CA ASP A 202 -25.08 -21.99 13.26
C ASP A 202 -24.87 -22.85 14.52
N GLU A 203 -25.84 -23.70 14.83
CA GLU A 203 -25.81 -24.60 15.99
C GLU A 203 -24.68 -25.64 15.90
N GLN A 204 -24.16 -25.90 14.70
CA GLN A 204 -23.04 -26.81 14.45
C GLN A 204 -21.69 -26.11 14.59
N GLY A 205 -21.69 -24.79 14.82
CA GLY A 205 -20.48 -24.00 14.96
C GLY A 205 -19.81 -23.65 13.63
N ASN A 206 -20.54 -23.64 12.51
CA ASN A 206 -20.08 -23.13 11.22
C ASN A 206 -20.69 -21.74 10.95
N PHE A 207 -20.06 -20.92 10.11
CA PHE A 207 -20.67 -19.67 9.67
C PHE A 207 -21.94 -19.95 8.84
N LYS A 208 -23.01 -19.22 9.14
CA LYS A 208 -24.32 -19.41 8.51
C LYS A 208 -24.22 -19.21 7.00
N GLN A 209 -24.70 -20.19 6.23
CA GLN A 209 -24.71 -20.11 4.76
C GLN A 209 -25.55 -18.95 4.23
N SER A 210 -26.53 -18.46 4.99
CA SER A 210 -27.32 -17.27 4.64
C SER A 210 -26.49 -15.98 4.50
N LEU A 211 -25.23 -15.98 4.97
CA LEU A 211 -24.31 -14.85 4.84
C LEU A 211 -23.66 -14.74 3.46
N CYS A 212 -23.81 -15.76 2.60
CA CYS A 212 -23.13 -15.82 1.30
C CYS A 212 -23.57 -14.70 0.34
N GLU A 213 -24.78 -14.15 0.53
CA GLU A 213 -25.32 -13.06 -0.27
C GLU A 213 -24.80 -11.67 0.17
N ASP A 214 -24.26 -11.54 1.39
CA ASP A 214 -23.71 -10.27 1.90
C ASP A 214 -22.23 -10.11 1.51
N THR A 215 -21.97 -9.80 0.24
CA THR A 215 -20.60 -9.61 -0.27
C THR A 215 -19.82 -8.56 0.51
N LYS A 216 -20.47 -7.47 0.95
CA LYS A 216 -19.81 -6.41 1.73
C LYS A 216 -19.44 -6.90 3.12
N GLY A 217 -20.34 -7.64 3.77
CA GLY A 217 -20.08 -8.29 5.06
C GLY A 217 -18.95 -9.31 4.97
N LEU A 218 -18.96 -10.17 3.95
CA LEU A 218 -17.89 -11.14 3.70
C LEU A 218 -16.54 -10.46 3.48
N LEU A 219 -16.51 -9.35 2.72
CA LEU A 219 -15.28 -8.58 2.52
C LEU A 219 -14.74 -8.03 3.84
N GLN A 220 -15.60 -7.46 4.70
CA GLN A 220 -15.16 -6.98 6.01
C GLN A 220 -14.75 -8.13 6.94
N LEU A 221 -15.43 -9.28 6.89
CA LEU A 221 -15.07 -10.47 7.65
C LEU A 221 -13.69 -11.00 7.23
N TYR A 222 -13.42 -11.03 5.92
CA TYR A 222 -12.10 -11.34 5.36
C TYR A 222 -11.04 -10.40 5.93
N GLU A 223 -11.23 -9.09 5.84
CA GLU A 223 -10.25 -8.12 6.35
C GLU A 223 -10.05 -8.19 7.86
N ALA A 224 -11.14 -8.42 8.61
CA ALA A 224 -11.12 -8.59 10.07
C ALA A 224 -10.36 -9.85 10.51
N SER A 225 -10.43 -10.93 9.73
CA SER A 225 -9.80 -12.21 10.08
C SER A 225 -8.27 -12.16 10.17
N PHE A 226 -7.62 -11.14 9.60
CA PHE A 226 -6.17 -10.93 9.69
C PHE A 226 -5.71 -10.26 10.99
N LEU A 227 -6.62 -10.00 11.94
CA LEU A 227 -6.31 -9.33 13.21
C LEU A 227 -6.30 -10.26 14.42
N SER A 228 -6.06 -11.56 14.21
CA SER A 228 -5.87 -12.55 15.28
C SER A 228 -4.72 -12.17 16.22
N THR A 229 -4.86 -12.54 17.49
CA THR A 229 -3.81 -12.38 18.50
C THR A 229 -3.35 -13.73 19.05
N ASP A 230 -2.13 -13.78 19.58
CA ASP A 230 -1.55 -15.03 20.12
C ASP A 230 -2.33 -15.63 21.30
N SER A 231 -3.16 -14.83 21.98
CA SER A 231 -3.98 -15.25 23.12
C SER A 231 -5.30 -15.93 22.74
N GLU A 232 -5.63 -15.97 21.45
CA GLU A 232 -6.94 -16.41 20.98
C GLU A 232 -6.94 -17.83 20.44
N THR A 233 -8.09 -18.49 20.52
CA THR A 233 -8.31 -19.77 19.86
C THR A 233 -8.11 -19.58 18.35
N SER A 234 -7.09 -20.22 17.78
CA SER A 234 -6.71 -20.03 16.37
C SER A 234 -7.85 -20.32 15.38
N THR A 235 -8.81 -21.16 15.79
CA THR A 235 -9.83 -21.72 14.89
C THR A 235 -10.92 -20.76 14.47
N LEU A 236 -11.29 -19.74 15.28
CA LEU A 236 -12.45 -18.90 14.94
C LEU A 236 -12.15 -17.93 13.80
N LEU A 237 -11.10 -17.11 13.91
CA LEU A 237 -10.74 -16.18 12.84
C LEU A 237 -10.19 -16.91 11.60
N GLU A 238 -9.55 -18.07 11.78
CA GLU A 238 -9.17 -18.94 10.67
C GLU A 238 -10.41 -19.48 9.92
N SER A 239 -11.42 -20.00 10.64
CA SER A 239 -12.67 -20.44 9.99
C SER A 239 -13.44 -19.29 9.34
N ALA A 240 -13.41 -18.09 9.93
CA ALA A 240 -13.97 -16.88 9.33
C ALA A 240 -13.26 -16.52 8.02
N ASN A 241 -11.93 -16.61 7.99
CA ASN A 241 -11.13 -16.38 6.80
C ASN A 241 -11.46 -17.40 5.70
N ILE A 242 -11.45 -18.70 6.02
CA ILE A 242 -11.76 -19.77 5.07
C ILE A 242 -13.14 -19.58 4.45
N PHE A 243 -14.15 -19.32 5.30
CA PHE A 243 -15.52 -19.06 4.87
C PHE A 243 -15.61 -17.85 3.94
N ALA A 244 -15.05 -16.70 4.36
CA ALA A 244 -15.09 -15.48 3.56
C ALA A 244 -14.35 -15.63 2.22
N VAL A 245 -13.15 -16.22 2.22
CA VAL A 245 -12.36 -16.46 0.99
C VAL A 245 -13.11 -17.36 0.02
N SER A 246 -13.74 -18.45 0.50
CA SER A 246 -14.50 -19.35 -0.36
C SER A 246 -15.63 -18.61 -1.08
N HIS A 247 -16.49 -17.93 -0.32
CA HIS A 247 -17.64 -17.25 -0.89
C HIS A 247 -17.28 -16.02 -1.74
N LEU A 248 -16.22 -15.28 -1.39
CA LEU A 248 -15.72 -14.18 -2.22
C LEU A 248 -15.13 -14.68 -3.55
N LYS A 249 -14.49 -15.85 -3.56
CA LYS A 249 -14.02 -16.48 -4.82
C LYS A 249 -15.17 -16.98 -5.67
N ASP A 250 -16.19 -17.58 -5.05
CA ASP A 250 -17.40 -18.03 -5.77
C ASP A 250 -18.14 -16.83 -6.37
N TYR A 251 -18.27 -15.74 -5.62
CA TYR A 251 -18.80 -14.47 -6.12
C TYR A 251 -18.02 -13.99 -7.36
N MET A 252 -16.68 -14.01 -7.32
CA MET A 252 -15.86 -13.63 -8.46
C MET A 252 -16.00 -14.57 -9.66
N HIS A 253 -16.19 -15.87 -9.43
CA HIS A 253 -16.40 -16.84 -10.52
C HIS A 253 -17.73 -16.58 -11.22
N ASN A 254 -18.81 -16.41 -10.46
CA ASN A 254 -20.16 -16.21 -11.00
C ASN A 254 -20.29 -14.92 -11.85
N LEU A 255 -19.47 -13.91 -11.55
CA LEU A 255 -19.40 -12.67 -12.34
C LEU A 255 -18.75 -12.87 -13.71
N ASN A 256 -17.78 -13.77 -13.84
CA ASN A 256 -17.13 -14.04 -15.14
C ASN A 256 -18.09 -14.71 -16.14
N ASP A 257 -19.13 -15.38 -15.63
CA ASP A 257 -20.13 -16.09 -16.42
C ASP A 257 -21.30 -15.18 -16.87
N THR A 258 -21.31 -13.91 -16.46
CA THR A 258 -22.38 -12.93 -16.76
C THR A 258 -21.79 -11.65 -17.37
N GLU A 259 -22.44 -11.07 -18.39
CA GLU A 259 -22.08 -9.74 -18.93
C GLU A 259 -22.43 -8.62 -17.92
N HIS A 260 -21.76 -8.62 -16.77
CA HIS A 260 -22.02 -7.66 -15.69
C HIS A 260 -20.99 -6.54 -15.66
N GLN A 261 -21.49 -5.32 -15.45
CA GLN A 261 -20.71 -4.10 -15.33
C GLN A 261 -19.72 -4.21 -14.16
N GLU A 262 -18.43 -4.03 -14.45
CA GLU A 262 -17.41 -3.69 -13.45
C GLU A 262 -17.97 -2.58 -12.54
N ASN A 263 -18.14 -2.88 -11.25
CA ASN A 263 -18.59 -1.92 -10.26
C ASN A 263 -17.61 -1.93 -9.09
N GLY A 264 -17.61 -0.86 -8.28
CA GLY A 264 -16.63 -0.69 -7.21
C GLY A 264 -16.56 -1.84 -6.19
N THR A 265 -17.63 -2.61 -6.01
CA THR A 265 -17.63 -3.78 -5.11
C THR A 265 -16.77 -4.92 -5.67
N VAL A 266 -16.87 -5.20 -6.97
CA VAL A 266 -16.07 -6.24 -7.65
C VAL A 266 -14.58 -5.93 -7.52
N GLU A 267 -14.22 -4.67 -7.79
CA GLU A 267 -12.84 -4.18 -7.66
C GLU A 267 -12.31 -4.30 -6.24
N LEU A 268 -13.14 -4.01 -5.23
CA LEU A 268 -12.79 -4.17 -3.83
C LEU A 268 -12.55 -5.63 -3.46
N VAL A 269 -13.41 -6.55 -3.90
CA VAL A 269 -13.26 -7.99 -3.64
C VAL A 269 -12.00 -8.53 -4.31
N ARG A 270 -11.82 -8.26 -5.60
CA ARG A 270 -10.64 -8.69 -6.35
C ARG A 270 -9.35 -8.20 -5.69
N HIS A 271 -9.30 -6.91 -5.36
CA HIS A 271 -8.13 -6.30 -4.73
C HIS A 271 -7.85 -6.82 -3.32
N ALA A 272 -8.88 -7.17 -2.54
CA ALA A 272 -8.70 -7.78 -1.22
C ALA A 272 -8.17 -9.22 -1.34
N LEU A 273 -8.68 -10.02 -2.28
CA LEU A 273 -8.21 -11.39 -2.51
C LEU A 273 -6.76 -11.46 -3.02
N GLU A 274 -6.24 -10.42 -3.66
CA GLU A 274 -4.81 -10.31 -4.02
C GLU A 274 -3.92 -10.18 -2.77
N LEU A 275 -4.30 -9.31 -1.83
CA LEU A 275 -3.62 -9.11 -0.55
C LEU A 275 -4.58 -8.39 0.43
N PRO A 276 -4.70 -8.83 1.69
CA PRO A 276 -5.57 -8.16 2.65
C PRO A 276 -5.04 -6.77 3.01
N LEU A 277 -5.94 -5.85 3.36
CA LEU A 277 -5.65 -4.47 3.74
C LEU A 277 -4.59 -4.38 4.85
N HIS A 278 -4.65 -5.28 5.84
CA HIS A 278 -3.67 -5.31 6.95
C HIS A 278 -2.23 -5.56 6.49
N CYS A 279 -2.04 -6.24 5.35
CA CYS A 279 -0.74 -6.58 4.79
C CYS A 279 -0.27 -5.60 3.71
N LYS A 280 -1.10 -4.63 3.31
CA LYS A 280 -0.79 -3.66 2.25
C LYS A 280 0.05 -2.49 2.76
N MET A 281 0.95 -2.02 1.91
CA MET A 281 1.64 -0.75 2.14
C MET A 281 0.65 0.40 1.96
N LEU A 282 0.33 1.10 3.07
CA LEU A 282 -0.75 2.09 3.12
C LEU A 282 -0.71 3.10 1.97
N ARG A 283 0.46 3.65 1.64
CA ARG A 283 0.56 4.68 0.58
C ARG A 283 0.34 4.15 -0.83
N VAL A 284 0.63 2.88 -1.07
CA VAL A 284 0.29 2.22 -2.34
C VAL A 284 -1.21 1.99 -2.39
N GLU A 285 -1.79 1.48 -1.29
CA GLU A 285 -3.24 1.30 -1.16
C GLU A 285 -3.98 2.63 -1.35
N THR A 286 -3.54 3.71 -0.72
CA THR A 286 -4.17 5.04 -0.83
C THR A 286 -4.26 5.50 -2.28
N ARG A 287 -3.23 5.30 -3.10
CA ARG A 287 -3.27 5.72 -4.50
C ARG A 287 -4.35 4.97 -5.29
N TRP A 288 -4.47 3.67 -5.03
CA TRP A 288 -5.49 2.84 -5.64
C TRP A 288 -6.88 3.22 -5.11
N TYR A 289 -7.03 3.34 -3.80
CA TYR A 289 -8.31 3.62 -3.15
C TYR A 289 -8.86 5.01 -3.47
N ILE A 290 -8.03 6.04 -3.70
CA ILE A 290 -8.51 7.35 -4.20
C ILE A 290 -9.28 7.19 -5.52
N LYS A 291 -8.82 6.31 -6.43
CA LYS A 291 -9.51 6.05 -7.70
C LYS A 291 -10.85 5.38 -7.44
N ILE A 292 -10.85 4.32 -6.62
CA ILE A 292 -12.07 3.58 -6.30
C ILE A 292 -13.07 4.48 -5.57
N TYR A 293 -12.61 5.25 -4.58
CA TYR A 293 -13.45 6.14 -3.81
C TYR A 293 -14.14 7.17 -4.71
N GLU A 294 -13.45 7.73 -5.71
CA GLU A 294 -14.06 8.65 -6.69
C GLU A 294 -15.20 8.04 -7.52
N GLU A 295 -15.23 6.71 -7.68
CA GLU A 295 -16.25 5.99 -8.45
C GLU A 295 -17.44 5.53 -7.57
N ILE A 296 -17.34 5.62 -6.24
CA ILE A 296 -18.41 5.22 -5.31
C ILE A 296 -19.55 6.27 -5.35
N PRO A 297 -20.83 5.86 -5.33
CA PRO A 297 -21.95 6.80 -5.18
C PRO A 297 -21.92 7.56 -3.84
N ASN A 298 -22.33 8.83 -3.84
CA ASN A 298 -22.45 9.66 -2.63
C ASN A 298 -21.16 9.90 -1.84
N VAL A 299 -20.03 10.02 -2.54
CA VAL A 299 -18.73 10.37 -1.96
C VAL A 299 -18.76 11.72 -1.26
N ASP A 300 -18.06 11.81 -0.12
CA ASP A 300 -17.76 13.10 0.52
C ASP A 300 -16.72 13.85 -0.34
N PRO A 301 -17.12 14.93 -1.05
CA PRO A 301 -16.23 15.64 -1.95
C PRO A 301 -15.10 16.35 -1.19
N LEU A 302 -15.34 16.75 0.06
CA LEU A 302 -14.36 17.40 0.92
C LEU A 302 -13.26 16.41 1.32
N LEU A 303 -13.66 15.19 1.69
CA LEU A 303 -12.71 14.11 1.99
C LEU A 303 -11.89 13.71 0.77
N LEU A 304 -12.53 13.55 -0.41
CA LEU A 304 -11.84 13.18 -1.64
C LEU A 304 -10.82 14.25 -2.06
N GLU A 305 -11.20 15.53 -2.01
CA GLU A 305 -10.30 16.64 -2.33
C GLU A 305 -9.11 16.69 -1.35
N PHE A 306 -9.40 16.56 -0.05
CA PHE A 306 -8.37 16.54 0.98
C PHE A 306 -7.37 15.39 0.76
N ALA A 307 -7.86 14.18 0.49
CA ALA A 307 -7.02 13.01 0.23
C ALA A 307 -6.13 13.19 -1.00
N LYS A 308 -6.67 13.70 -2.12
CA LYS A 308 -5.89 13.98 -3.33
C LYS A 308 -4.79 15.00 -3.07
N LEU A 309 -5.11 16.07 -2.34
CA LEU A 309 -4.16 17.15 -2.06
C LEU A 309 -3.06 16.71 -1.10
N ASP A 310 -3.41 16.04 0.00
CA ASP A 310 -2.45 15.42 0.92
C ASP A 310 -1.55 14.44 0.17
N PHE A 311 -2.14 13.60 -0.69
CA PHE A 311 -1.39 12.59 -1.42
C PHE A 311 -0.26 13.21 -2.24
N ASN A 312 -0.58 14.28 -2.98
CA ASN A 312 0.35 15.01 -3.83
C ASN A 312 1.43 15.74 -3.02
N ILE A 313 1.07 16.34 -1.88
CA ILE A 313 2.04 17.02 -0.99
C ILE A 313 3.06 16.01 -0.43
N VAL A 314 2.58 14.86 0.06
CA VAL A 314 3.42 13.77 0.56
C VAL A 314 4.32 13.23 -0.56
N GLN A 315 3.75 12.99 -1.75
CA GLN A 315 4.50 12.50 -2.91
C GLN A 315 5.60 13.49 -3.34
N ALA A 316 5.32 14.78 -3.41
CA ALA A 316 6.31 15.80 -3.74
C ALA A 316 7.45 15.86 -2.71
N THR A 317 7.13 15.68 -1.43
CA THR A 317 8.14 15.58 -0.37
C THR A 317 9.02 14.35 -0.56
N HIS A 318 8.42 13.17 -0.78
CA HIS A 318 9.16 11.94 -1.03
C HIS A 318 10.04 12.01 -2.28
N GLN A 319 9.58 12.68 -3.35
CA GLN A 319 10.39 12.94 -4.53
C GLN A 319 11.61 13.81 -4.18
N GLN A 320 11.43 14.84 -3.34
CA GLN A 320 12.54 15.65 -2.87
C GLN A 320 13.56 14.85 -2.04
N ASP A 321 13.09 13.98 -1.16
CA ASP A 321 13.96 13.10 -0.38
C ASP A 321 14.73 12.14 -1.26
N LEU A 322 14.06 11.51 -2.23
CA LEU A 322 14.70 10.62 -3.18
C LEU A 322 15.75 11.36 -4.00
N ARG A 323 15.48 12.60 -4.43
CA ARG A 323 16.49 13.47 -5.08
C ARG A 323 17.71 13.69 -4.20
N ASN A 324 17.51 13.96 -2.91
CA ASN A 324 18.59 14.15 -1.95
C ASN A 324 19.39 12.85 -1.74
N LEU A 325 18.69 11.73 -1.60
CA LEU A 325 19.25 10.40 -1.39
C LEU A 325 20.08 9.95 -2.59
N SER A 326 19.56 10.10 -3.81
CA SER A 326 20.28 9.74 -5.04
C SER A 326 21.50 10.62 -5.28
N ARG A 327 21.45 11.92 -4.93
CA ARG A 327 22.64 12.79 -4.95
C ARG A 327 23.70 12.30 -3.97
N TRP A 328 23.31 11.86 -2.78
CA TRP A 328 24.23 11.28 -1.80
C TRP A 328 24.82 9.96 -2.32
N TRP A 329 24.00 9.06 -2.86
CA TRP A 329 24.44 7.77 -3.39
C TRP A 329 25.43 7.92 -4.55
N LYS A 330 25.18 8.85 -5.46
CA LYS A 330 26.13 9.17 -6.53
C LYS A 330 27.44 9.73 -5.98
N LYS A 331 27.38 10.61 -4.97
CA LYS A 331 28.58 11.21 -4.35
C LYS A 331 29.42 10.21 -3.56
N SER A 332 28.83 9.13 -3.05
CA SER A 332 29.58 8.10 -2.32
C SER A 332 30.47 7.25 -3.24
N LEU A 333 30.18 7.23 -4.55
CA LEU A 333 30.85 6.41 -5.56
C LEU A 333 30.76 4.90 -5.27
N LEU A 334 29.88 4.47 -4.36
CA LEU A 334 29.79 3.06 -3.94
C LEU A 334 29.36 2.16 -5.10
N ALA A 335 28.35 2.56 -5.87
CA ALA A 335 27.89 1.80 -7.04
C ALA A 335 28.98 1.66 -8.13
N GLU A 336 29.88 2.63 -8.25
CA GLU A 336 30.99 2.59 -9.23
C GLU A 336 32.16 1.76 -8.71
N LYS A 337 32.47 1.86 -7.41
CA LYS A 337 33.60 1.17 -6.77
C LYS A 337 33.30 -0.28 -6.40
N LEU A 338 32.02 -0.64 -6.26
CA LEU A 338 31.57 -1.97 -5.85
C LEU A 338 30.66 -2.56 -6.94
N PRO A 339 31.22 -2.90 -8.11
CA PRO A 339 30.43 -3.35 -9.27
C PRO A 339 29.73 -4.69 -9.05
N PHE A 340 30.10 -5.43 -7.99
CA PHE A 340 29.42 -6.67 -7.60
C PHE A 340 28.06 -6.41 -6.96
N SER A 341 27.82 -5.21 -6.40
CA SER A 341 26.60 -4.91 -5.67
C SER A 341 25.53 -4.27 -6.54
N ARG A 342 24.27 -4.60 -6.23
CA ARG A 342 23.09 -4.10 -6.92
C ARG A 342 22.77 -2.65 -6.50
N ASP A 343 22.45 -1.78 -7.46
CA ASP A 343 21.92 -0.45 -7.15
C ASP A 343 20.44 -0.52 -6.76
N ARG A 344 20.18 -0.43 -5.45
CA ARG A 344 18.83 -0.57 -4.85
C ARG A 344 18.34 0.69 -4.12
N ILE A 345 18.86 1.87 -4.48
CA ILE A 345 18.57 3.10 -3.74
C ILE A 345 17.08 3.49 -3.77
N VAL A 346 16.39 3.17 -4.87
CA VAL A 346 14.95 3.47 -5.03
C VAL A 346 14.11 2.49 -4.21
N GLU A 347 14.44 1.21 -4.23
CA GLU A 347 13.76 0.16 -3.47
C GLU A 347 13.97 0.35 -1.97
N ALA A 348 15.19 0.69 -1.55
CA ALA A 348 15.50 1.05 -0.17
C ALA A 348 14.66 2.25 0.28
N PHE A 349 14.54 3.29 -0.56
CA PHE A 349 13.71 4.44 -0.24
C PHE A 349 12.22 4.08 -0.19
N LEU A 350 11.71 3.30 -1.17
CA LEU A 350 10.31 2.87 -1.22
C LEU A 350 9.92 2.12 0.05
N TRP A 351 10.78 1.18 0.51
CA TRP A 351 10.56 0.42 1.72
C TRP A 351 10.40 1.34 2.95
N ILE A 352 11.33 2.30 3.11
CA ILE A 352 11.31 3.20 4.26
C ILE A 352 10.20 4.24 4.16
N ALA A 353 9.94 4.79 2.97
CA ALA A 353 8.85 5.74 2.74
C ALA A 353 7.48 5.07 2.93
N GLY A 354 7.35 3.78 2.61
CA GLY A 354 6.15 3.00 2.89
C GLY A 354 5.83 2.91 4.39
N LYS A 355 6.86 2.71 5.22
CA LYS A 355 6.74 2.64 6.69
C LYS A 355 6.63 4.03 7.34
N MET A 356 7.35 5.02 6.83
CA MET A 356 7.53 6.35 7.41
C MET A 356 7.07 7.46 6.46
N PHE A 357 5.84 7.33 5.97
CA PHE A 357 5.31 8.22 4.92
C PHE A 357 4.96 9.64 5.39
N VAL A 358 4.82 9.87 6.70
CA VAL A 358 4.42 11.18 7.22
C VAL A 358 5.56 12.19 6.99
N PRO A 359 5.36 13.28 6.22
CA PRO A 359 6.46 14.12 5.74
C PRO A 359 7.25 14.82 6.85
N GLN A 360 6.57 15.63 7.67
CA GLN A 360 7.18 16.64 8.56
C GLN A 360 7.87 16.05 9.78
N LYS A 361 7.44 14.87 10.24
CA LYS A 361 7.96 14.24 11.46
C LYS A 361 9.14 13.30 11.19
N ASN A 362 9.30 12.83 9.95
CA ASN A 362 10.11 11.67 9.66
C ASN A 362 11.17 11.87 8.56
N GLU A 363 11.37 13.08 8.03
CA GLU A 363 12.32 13.31 6.92
C GLU A 363 13.71 12.75 7.21
N TYR A 364 14.32 13.20 8.31
CA TYR A 364 15.65 12.75 8.70
C TYR A 364 15.73 11.22 8.85
N CYS A 365 14.77 10.63 9.57
CA CYS A 365 14.70 9.18 9.78
C CYS A 365 14.53 8.42 8.46
N ARG A 366 13.67 8.91 7.55
CA ARG A 366 13.40 8.29 6.26
C ARG A 366 14.65 8.30 5.37
N ILE A 367 15.34 9.43 5.29
CA ILE A 367 16.58 9.53 4.51
C ILE A 367 17.67 8.66 5.15
N MET A 368 17.89 8.75 6.46
CA MET A 368 18.96 8.01 7.13
C MET A 368 18.75 6.50 7.08
N LEU A 369 17.53 6.02 7.33
CA LEU A 369 17.23 4.59 7.22
C LEU A 369 17.36 4.10 5.78
N ALA A 370 16.96 4.88 4.78
CA ALA A 370 17.14 4.48 3.38
C ALA A 370 18.63 4.35 3.01
N LYS A 371 19.50 5.23 3.55
CA LYS A 371 20.96 5.09 3.40
C LYS A 371 21.48 3.82 4.06
N VAL A 372 21.07 3.55 5.29
CA VAL A 372 21.45 2.34 6.03
C VAL A 372 20.99 1.09 5.30
N THR A 373 19.76 1.06 4.80
CA THR A 373 19.22 -0.05 4.00
C THR A 373 20.02 -0.25 2.72
N ALA A 374 20.36 0.81 1.99
CA ALA A 374 21.19 0.71 0.80
C ALA A 374 22.59 0.16 1.11
N MET A 375 23.21 0.60 2.21
CA MET A 375 24.50 0.06 2.66
C MET A 375 24.40 -1.40 3.11
N ALA A 376 23.31 -1.77 3.78
CA ALA A 376 23.06 -3.15 4.18
C ALA A 376 22.95 -4.07 2.95
N THR A 377 22.32 -3.62 1.86
CA THR A 377 22.28 -4.38 0.59
C THR A 377 23.68 -4.59 -0.01
N VAL A 378 24.58 -3.62 0.12
CA VAL A 378 25.98 -3.78 -0.33
C VAL A 378 26.71 -4.83 0.50
N ILE A 379 26.51 -4.82 1.82
CA ILE A 379 27.12 -5.79 2.73
C ILE A 379 26.52 -7.19 2.48
N ASP A 380 25.21 -7.29 2.30
CA ASP A 380 24.50 -8.51 1.91
C ASP A 380 25.11 -9.14 0.64
N ASP A 381 25.22 -8.36 -0.45
CA ASP A 381 25.84 -8.83 -1.70
C ASP A 381 27.32 -9.24 -1.49
N MET A 382 28.03 -8.59 -0.56
CA MET A 382 29.40 -8.93 -0.22
C MET A 382 29.51 -10.30 0.48
N TYR A 383 28.64 -10.60 1.45
CA TYR A 383 28.66 -11.88 2.16
C TYR A 383 28.08 -13.03 1.33
N ASP A 384 27.06 -12.76 0.52
CA ASP A 384 26.32 -13.82 -0.19
C ASP A 384 26.99 -14.26 -1.50
N VAL A 385 27.64 -13.33 -2.21
CA VAL A 385 28.08 -13.57 -3.60
C VAL A 385 29.56 -13.26 -3.82
N TYR A 386 30.12 -12.27 -3.14
CA TYR A 386 31.43 -11.73 -3.52
C TYR A 386 32.60 -12.21 -2.65
N GLY A 387 32.51 -12.08 -1.33
CA GLY A 387 33.62 -12.29 -0.41
C GLY A 387 33.95 -13.76 -0.17
N THR A 388 35.23 -14.06 -0.06
CA THR A 388 35.69 -15.36 0.45
C THR A 388 35.57 -15.41 1.99
N LEU A 389 35.52 -16.61 2.57
CA LEU A 389 35.37 -16.76 4.02
C LEU A 389 36.45 -15.97 4.80
N ASP A 390 37.71 -16.09 4.39
CA ASP A 390 38.84 -15.41 5.04
C ASP A 390 38.69 -13.86 4.98
N GLU A 391 38.23 -13.32 3.84
CA GLU A 391 37.97 -11.88 3.70
C GLU A 391 36.79 -11.41 4.55
N LEU A 392 35.73 -12.24 4.64
CA LEU A 392 34.53 -11.93 5.42
C LEU A 392 34.79 -12.00 6.93
N GLU A 393 35.65 -12.92 7.40
CA GLU A 393 36.11 -12.96 8.79
C GLU A 393 36.86 -11.68 9.16
N LEU A 394 37.79 -11.23 8.30
CA LEU A 394 38.52 -9.97 8.49
C LEU A 394 37.58 -8.76 8.49
N PHE A 395 36.62 -8.71 7.57
CA PHE A 395 35.63 -7.63 7.54
C PHE A 395 34.77 -7.62 8.81
N THR A 396 34.29 -8.79 9.27
CA THR A 396 33.49 -8.93 10.49
C THR A 396 34.25 -8.40 11.69
N HIS A 397 35.51 -8.83 11.87
CA HIS A 397 36.36 -8.35 12.95
C HIS A 397 36.64 -6.84 12.88
N ALA A 398 36.81 -6.28 11.68
CA ALA A 398 36.98 -4.84 11.51
C ALA A 398 35.74 -4.06 11.99
N VAL A 399 34.54 -4.56 11.69
CA VAL A 399 33.28 -3.95 12.16
C VAL A 399 33.16 -4.07 13.68
N GLU A 400 33.42 -5.24 14.26
CA GLU A 400 33.35 -5.46 15.72
C GLU A 400 34.26 -4.47 16.49
N ARG A 401 35.50 -4.31 16.02
CA ARG A 401 36.47 -3.37 16.62
C ARG A 401 36.06 -1.90 16.51
N SER A 402 35.17 -1.55 15.59
CA SER A 402 34.70 -0.17 15.40
C SER A 402 33.51 0.19 16.30
N VAL A 403 32.88 -0.81 16.92
CA VAL A 403 31.71 -0.65 17.80
C VAL A 403 32.10 -0.64 19.29
N THR A 404 33.28 -1.18 19.64
CA THR A 404 33.93 -1.09 20.96
C THR A 404 34.88 0.09 21.04
#